data_AF-A0A9N8KVL2-F1
#
_entry.id   AF-A0A9N8KVL2-F1
#
_cell.length_a   1.000
_cell.length_b   1.000
_cell.length_c   1.000
_cell.angle_alpha   90.00
_cell.angle_beta   90.00
_cell.angle_gamma   90.00
#
_symmetry.space_group_name_H-M   'P 1'
#
loop_
_entity.id
_entity.type
_entity.pdbx_description
1 polymer ?
#
loop_
_entity_poly.entity_id
_entity_poly.type
_entity_poly.pdbx_seq_one_letter_code
_entity_poly.pdbx_strand_id
1 'polypeptide(L)'
;MCLKYTFGVNAWKQWVMTKNAEIEKSSIRRKPFKSEILQLTADELNYSLCLFVKEVRKPNGSEYAPDTIYYLVLGIQQYLFENGRIDNIFTDPYYEKFTDCLDEVARKFSVLYNDSQYIVTRVEEEHLWESKQLGAHSPHVLLSTLMFFNTKHFNLVTVEEHMQLSFSHIMKHWKRNPNQPGQAKIPGSRNVLLRFYPPQSALEANSRKKKVYEQQENEENPLRCPVKLYEFYISKCPESVRTRNDVFYLQPERSCVPDSPVWYSTQALSRQALAKMLHRVKMVKEINIALLTS
;
A
#
# COMPACT_ATOMS: atom_id res chain seq x y z
N MET A 1 16.54 3.05 1.30
CA MET A 1 17.01 3.93 2.41
C MET A 1 15.97 3.90 3.52
N CYS A 2 16.36 4.19 4.77
CA CYS A 2 15.39 4.29 5.87
C CYS A 2 14.53 5.56 5.72
N LEU A 3 13.24 5.44 6.03
CA LEU A 3 12.26 6.50 6.08
C LEU A 3 12.66 7.50 7.18
N LYS A 4 12.85 8.75 6.78
CA LYS A 4 13.20 9.83 7.69
C LYS A 4 11.93 10.49 8.19
N TYR A 5 11.33 9.92 9.24
CA TYR A 5 10.08 10.45 9.82
C TYR A 5 10.15 11.94 10.18
N THR A 6 11.35 12.43 10.52
CA THR A 6 11.60 13.84 10.87
C THR A 6 11.21 14.80 9.75
N PHE A 7 11.26 14.40 8.48
CA PHE A 7 10.78 15.24 7.38
C PHE A 7 9.27 15.45 7.45
N GLY A 8 8.49 14.39 7.70
CA GLY A 8 7.05 14.47 7.89
C GLY A 8 6.67 15.35 9.09
N VAL A 9 7.31 15.11 10.23
CA VAL A 9 7.05 15.85 11.48
C VAL A 9 7.45 17.33 11.36
N ASN A 10 8.58 17.63 10.72
CA ASN A 10 9.02 19.02 10.53
C ASN A 10 8.12 19.76 9.53
N ALA A 11 7.71 19.10 8.43
CA ALA A 11 6.76 19.68 7.49
C ALA A 11 5.41 19.96 8.17
N TRP A 12 4.94 19.04 9.03
CA TRP A 12 3.76 19.25 9.86
C TRP A 12 3.89 20.47 10.76
N LYS A 13 4.98 20.57 11.54
CA LYS A 13 5.22 21.71 12.45
C LYS A 13 5.26 23.04 11.70
N GLN A 14 5.97 23.10 10.57
CA GLN A 14 6.02 24.30 9.73
C GLN A 14 4.65 24.66 9.18
N TRP A 15 3.89 23.69 8.66
CA TRP A 15 2.54 23.93 8.16
C TRP A 15 1.61 24.46 9.27
N VAL A 16 1.63 23.87 10.47
CA VAL A 16 0.84 24.37 11.62
C VAL A 16 1.22 25.81 11.98
N MET A 17 2.51 26.14 12.01
CA MET A 17 2.98 27.50 12.29
C MET A 17 2.43 28.49 11.26
N THR A 18 2.54 28.17 9.97
CA THR A 18 2.00 29.02 8.90
C THR A 18 0.48 29.18 9.02
N LYS A 19 -0.25 28.08 9.28
CA LYS A 19 -1.71 28.12 9.42
C LYS A 19 -2.19 28.91 10.62
N ASN A 20 -1.52 28.82 11.75
CA ASN A 20 -1.88 29.60 12.92
C ASN A 20 -1.62 31.09 12.67
N ALA A 21 -0.53 31.46 11.99
CA ALA A 21 -0.26 32.84 11.61
C ALA A 21 -1.31 33.40 10.61
N GLU A 22 -1.85 32.57 9.71
CA GLU A 22 -2.97 32.94 8.84
C GLU A 22 -4.28 33.13 9.62
N ILE A 23 -4.56 32.26 10.60
CA ILE A 23 -5.74 32.35 11.46
C ILE A 23 -5.69 33.62 12.31
N GLU A 24 -4.54 33.96 12.89
CA GLU A 24 -4.36 35.18 13.70
C GLU A 24 -4.62 36.46 12.90
N LYS A 25 -4.32 36.47 11.60
CA LYS A 25 -4.59 37.59 10.70
C LYS A 25 -6.03 37.59 10.17
N SER A 26 -6.78 36.51 10.34
CA SER A 26 -8.15 36.39 9.87
C SER A 26 -9.13 37.14 10.80
N SER A 27 -10.12 37.80 10.21
CA SER A 27 -11.23 38.39 10.97
C SER A 27 -12.16 37.32 11.58
N ILE A 28 -12.09 36.08 11.13
CA ILE A 28 -12.89 34.96 11.62
C ILE A 28 -12.13 34.26 12.75
N ARG A 29 -12.67 34.30 13.98
CA ARG A 29 -12.11 33.55 15.11
C ARG A 29 -12.19 32.05 14.83
N ARG A 30 -11.03 31.41 14.69
CA ARG A 30 -10.88 29.95 14.61
C ARG A 30 -9.91 29.48 15.68
N LYS A 31 -10.12 28.26 16.18
CA LYS A 31 -9.18 27.65 17.12
C LYS A 31 -7.87 27.34 16.39
N PRO A 32 -6.70 27.69 16.96
CA PRO A 32 -5.42 27.34 16.35
C PRO A 32 -5.19 25.83 16.34
N PHE A 33 -4.42 25.37 15.37
CA PHE A 33 -3.97 23.99 15.27
C PHE A 33 -2.89 23.69 16.32
N LYS A 34 -2.93 22.49 16.90
CA LYS A 34 -1.88 22.05 17.83
C LYS A 34 -0.65 21.63 17.02
N SER A 35 0.52 22.14 17.38
CA SER A 35 1.79 21.75 16.76
C SER A 35 2.21 20.33 17.16
N GLU A 36 1.87 19.91 18.38
CA GLU A 36 2.24 18.59 18.87
C GLU A 36 1.26 17.52 18.41
N ILE A 37 1.69 16.76 17.40
CA ILE A 37 0.84 15.81 16.67
C ILE A 37 0.39 14.64 17.55
N LEU A 38 1.19 14.25 18.56
CA LEU A 38 0.85 13.15 19.47
C LEU A 38 -0.35 13.47 20.36
N GLN A 39 -0.62 14.77 20.62
CA GLN A 39 -1.69 15.24 21.49
C GLN A 39 -3.04 15.44 20.78
N LEU A 40 -3.11 15.16 19.47
CA LEU A 40 -4.34 15.29 18.70
C LEU A 40 -5.24 14.07 18.94
N THR A 41 -6.54 14.28 19.09
CA THR A 41 -7.48 13.15 18.98
C THR A 41 -7.50 12.58 17.55
N ALA A 42 -8.07 11.40 17.34
CA ALA A 42 -8.19 10.83 15.99
C ALA A 42 -8.96 11.76 15.04
N ASP A 43 -10.03 12.42 15.52
CA ASP A 43 -10.81 13.38 14.74
C ASP A 43 -10.00 14.66 14.42
N GLU A 44 -9.32 15.24 15.42
CA GLU A 44 -8.46 16.41 15.21
C GLU A 44 -7.33 16.10 14.21
N LEU A 45 -6.72 14.92 14.32
CA LEU A 45 -5.65 14.48 13.43
C LEU A 45 -6.17 14.22 12.01
N ASN A 46 -7.28 13.50 11.86
CA ASN A 46 -7.91 13.25 10.56
C ASN A 46 -8.24 14.56 9.85
N TYR A 47 -8.95 15.48 10.53
CA TYR A 47 -9.30 16.79 9.96
C TYR A 47 -8.06 17.59 9.55
N SER A 48 -7.06 17.67 10.42
CA SER A 48 -5.87 18.47 10.15
C SER A 48 -5.02 17.86 9.03
N LEU A 49 -4.93 16.53 8.94
CA LEU A 49 -4.24 15.85 7.86
C LEU A 49 -4.92 16.05 6.50
N CYS A 50 -6.26 16.17 6.44
CA CYS A 50 -6.97 16.53 5.22
C CYS A 50 -6.46 17.87 4.64
N LEU A 51 -6.29 18.87 5.50
CA LEU A 51 -5.78 20.18 5.10
C LEU A 51 -4.29 20.12 4.79
N PHE A 52 -3.52 19.43 5.63
CA PHE A 52 -2.08 19.26 5.46
C PHE A 52 -1.72 18.73 4.06
N VAL A 53 -2.33 17.62 3.61
CA VAL A 53 -1.98 17.03 2.30
C VAL A 53 -2.37 17.92 1.12
N LYS A 54 -3.34 18.82 1.28
CA LYS A 54 -3.76 19.76 0.23
C LYS A 54 -2.88 21.01 0.19
N GLU A 55 -2.39 21.43 1.36
CA GLU A 55 -1.89 22.79 1.55
C GLU A 55 -0.42 22.86 1.96
N VAL A 56 0.22 21.74 2.34
CA VAL A 56 1.65 21.73 2.68
C VAL A 56 2.48 22.20 1.48
N ARG A 57 3.47 23.06 1.75
CA ARG A 57 4.38 23.65 0.76
C ARG A 57 5.83 23.51 1.20
N LYS A 58 6.74 23.52 0.23
CA LYS A 58 8.19 23.58 0.48
C LYS A 58 8.55 24.88 1.20
N PRO A 59 9.75 24.97 1.84
CA PRO A 59 10.20 26.21 2.45
C PRO A 59 10.25 27.41 1.49
N ASN A 60 10.45 27.16 0.19
CA ASN A 60 10.42 28.19 -0.85
C ASN A 60 9.01 28.55 -1.35
N GLY A 61 7.95 28.05 -0.71
CA GLY A 61 6.54 28.30 -1.06
C GLY A 61 5.98 27.43 -2.19
N SER A 62 6.81 26.71 -2.95
CA SER A 62 6.33 25.87 -4.05
C SER A 62 5.60 24.61 -3.57
N GLU A 63 4.71 24.07 -4.41
CA GLU A 63 3.98 22.85 -4.09
C GLU A 63 4.90 21.62 -4.01
N TYR A 64 4.58 20.73 -3.08
CA TYR A 64 5.18 19.40 -3.06
C TYR A 64 4.57 18.52 -4.16
N ALA A 65 5.41 17.66 -4.75
CA ALA A 65 4.92 16.62 -5.64
C ALA A 65 4.11 15.57 -4.84
N PRO A 66 3.14 14.86 -5.48
CA PRO A 66 2.28 13.90 -4.79
C PRO A 66 3.02 12.81 -4.01
N ASP A 67 4.08 12.25 -4.60
CA ASP A 67 4.93 11.24 -3.97
C ASP A 67 5.65 11.78 -2.73
N THR A 68 6.05 13.05 -2.77
CA THR A 68 6.68 13.73 -1.63
C THR A 68 5.67 13.93 -0.51
N ILE A 69 4.43 14.32 -0.82
CA ILE A 69 3.35 14.41 0.18
C ILE A 69 3.10 13.03 0.80
N TYR A 70 3.06 11.97 -0.02
CA TYR A 70 2.92 10.60 0.48
C TYR A 70 4.09 10.21 1.41
N TYR A 71 5.34 10.52 1.04
CA TYR A 71 6.51 10.33 1.89
C TYR A 71 6.36 11.03 3.25
N LEU A 72 5.89 12.28 3.28
CA LEU A 72 5.72 13.04 4.51
C LEU A 72 4.69 12.38 5.44
N VAL A 73 3.56 11.91 4.91
CA VAL A 73 2.54 11.24 5.74
C VAL A 73 2.95 9.83 6.17
N LEU A 74 3.76 9.11 5.38
CA LEU A 74 4.41 7.87 5.84
C LEU A 74 5.32 8.16 7.02
N GLY A 75 6.10 9.25 6.96
CA GLY A 75 6.94 9.69 8.06
C GLY A 75 6.13 10.06 9.31
N ILE A 76 5.00 10.76 9.15
CA ILE A 76 4.08 11.02 10.26
C ILE A 76 3.58 9.71 10.87
N GLN A 77 3.12 8.75 10.07
CA GLN A 77 2.66 7.46 10.57
C GLN A 77 3.75 6.70 11.34
N GLN A 78 4.97 6.68 10.82
CA GLN A 78 6.11 6.07 11.52
C GLN A 78 6.33 6.75 12.88
N TYR A 79 6.32 8.08 12.92
CA TYR A 79 6.48 8.83 14.17
C TYR A 79 5.38 8.53 15.19
N LEU A 80 4.12 8.45 14.75
CA LEU A 80 2.99 8.07 15.62
C LEU A 80 3.24 6.69 16.25
N PHE A 81 3.65 5.69 15.44
CA PHE A 81 3.93 4.34 15.92
C PHE A 81 5.12 4.27 16.88
N GLU A 82 6.24 4.92 16.55
CA GLU A 82 7.46 4.92 17.39
C GLU A 82 7.21 5.59 18.75
N ASN A 83 6.20 6.46 18.84
CA ASN A 83 5.81 7.15 20.08
C ASN A 83 4.55 6.54 20.73
N GLY A 84 4.23 5.28 20.42
CA GLY A 84 3.24 4.50 21.15
C GLY A 84 1.78 4.73 20.75
N ARG A 85 1.50 5.51 19.71
CA ARG A 85 0.15 5.54 19.13
C ARG A 85 -0.09 4.29 18.31
N ILE A 86 -1.29 3.73 18.44
CA ILE A 86 -1.71 2.52 17.74
C ILE A 86 -2.46 2.81 16.44
N ASP A 87 -2.86 4.06 16.23
CA ASP A 87 -3.63 4.47 15.06
C ASP A 87 -2.86 4.22 13.76
N ASN A 88 -3.54 3.68 12.76
CA ASN A 88 -3.06 3.62 11.40
C ASN A 88 -3.85 4.59 10.52
N ILE A 89 -3.28 5.76 10.23
CA ILE A 89 -3.91 6.85 9.49
C ILE A 89 -4.31 6.46 8.06
N PHE A 90 -3.78 5.36 7.51
CA PHE A 90 -4.08 4.92 6.15
C PHE A 90 -5.18 3.85 6.06
N THR A 91 -5.49 3.17 7.18
CA THR A 91 -6.37 2.00 7.16
C THR A 91 -7.46 2.02 8.22
N ASP A 92 -7.32 2.81 9.29
CA ASP A 92 -8.33 2.90 10.32
C ASP A 92 -9.52 3.75 9.83
N PRO A 93 -10.78 3.31 10.09
CA PRO A 93 -11.98 4.00 9.59
C PRO A 93 -12.09 5.47 10.01
N TYR A 94 -11.53 5.86 11.16
CA TYR A 94 -11.52 7.24 11.65
C TYR A 94 -10.83 8.22 10.68
N TYR A 95 -9.97 7.73 9.79
CA TYR A 95 -9.18 8.54 8.87
C TYR A 95 -9.70 8.50 7.43
N GLU A 96 -10.94 8.05 7.20
CA GLU A 96 -11.50 7.91 5.86
C GLU A 96 -11.41 9.22 5.05
N LYS A 97 -11.80 10.35 5.65
CA LYS A 97 -11.72 11.69 5.01
C LYS A 97 -10.30 12.08 4.64
N PHE A 98 -9.33 11.79 5.51
CA PHE A 98 -7.91 11.99 5.19
C PHE A 98 -7.50 11.12 4.00
N THR A 99 -7.87 9.83 3.98
CA THR A 99 -7.51 8.95 2.86
C THR A 99 -8.16 9.37 1.54
N ASP A 100 -9.37 9.97 1.55
CA ASP A 100 -9.98 10.59 0.37
C ASP A 100 -9.16 11.78 -0.13
N CYS A 101 -8.75 12.67 0.78
CA CYS A 101 -7.93 13.83 0.44
C CYS A 101 -6.55 13.41 -0.10
N LEU A 102 -5.94 12.39 0.48
CA LEU A 102 -4.68 11.84 0.00
C LEU A 102 -4.85 11.16 -1.37
N ASP A 103 -5.97 10.49 -1.61
CA ASP A 103 -6.26 9.86 -2.91
C ASP A 103 -6.43 10.91 -4.03
N GLU A 104 -7.04 12.07 -3.74
CA GLU A 104 -7.08 13.21 -4.67
C GLU A 104 -5.68 13.69 -5.07
N VAL A 105 -4.74 13.70 -4.11
CA VAL A 105 -3.34 14.02 -4.37
C VAL A 105 -2.66 12.90 -5.18
N ALA A 106 -2.85 11.64 -4.79
CA ALA A 106 -2.25 10.47 -5.43
C ALA A 106 -2.68 10.31 -6.89
N ARG A 107 -3.93 10.64 -7.23
CA ARG A 107 -4.42 10.63 -8.63
C ARG A 107 -3.60 11.55 -9.54
N LYS A 108 -3.09 12.68 -9.03
CA LYS A 108 -2.23 13.59 -9.80
C LYS A 108 -0.89 12.94 -10.18
N PHE A 109 -0.39 12.00 -9.38
CA PHE A 109 0.82 11.24 -9.73
C PHE A 109 0.61 10.35 -10.96
N SER A 110 -0.56 9.72 -11.07
CA SER A 110 -0.86 8.83 -12.20
C SER A 110 -0.89 9.58 -13.54
N VAL A 111 -1.22 10.87 -13.54
CA VAL A 111 -1.15 11.72 -14.74
C VAL A 111 0.31 11.96 -15.14
N LEU A 112 1.18 12.29 -14.18
CA LEU A 112 2.62 12.50 -14.43
C LEU A 112 3.32 11.23 -14.94
N TYR A 113 2.85 10.06 -14.53
CA TYR A 113 3.36 8.76 -14.97
C TYR A 113 3.12 8.51 -16.47
N ASN A 114 1.96 8.91 -17.00
CA ASN A 114 1.61 8.61 -18.39
C ASN A 114 2.43 9.41 -19.42
N ASP A 115 2.98 10.55 -19.03
CA ASP A 115 3.65 11.49 -19.94
C ASP A 115 5.19 11.40 -19.91
N SER A 116 5.78 10.58 -19.03
CA SER A 116 7.25 10.53 -18.84
C SER A 116 7.83 9.13 -18.98
N GLN A 117 8.96 9.01 -19.71
CA GLN A 117 9.71 7.75 -19.84
C GLN A 117 10.53 7.40 -18.59
N TYR A 118 10.64 8.34 -17.64
CA TYR A 118 11.40 8.18 -16.40
C TYR A 118 10.62 8.75 -15.23
N ILE A 119 10.14 7.88 -14.34
CA ILE A 119 9.49 8.31 -13.09
C ILE A 119 10.51 8.27 -11.96
N VAL A 120 10.84 9.45 -11.44
CA VAL A 120 11.59 9.60 -10.19
C VAL A 120 10.58 9.80 -9.07
N THR A 121 10.51 8.84 -8.15
CA THR A 121 9.70 8.95 -6.92
C THR A 121 10.60 8.86 -5.69
N ARG A 122 10.21 9.60 -4.64
CA ARG A 122 10.86 9.57 -3.33
C ARG A 122 10.47 8.38 -2.46
N VAL A 123 9.38 7.69 -2.79
CA VAL A 123 8.86 6.59 -1.97
C VAL A 123 9.44 5.27 -2.46
N GLU A 124 10.18 4.58 -1.59
CA GLU A 124 10.73 3.25 -1.80
C GLU A 124 9.92 2.23 -1.00
N GLU A 125 9.94 0.97 -1.43
CA GLU A 125 9.27 -0.16 -0.79
C GLU A 125 9.64 -0.28 0.69
N GLU A 126 10.91 -0.07 1.03
CA GLU A 126 11.39 -0.15 2.42
C GLU A 126 10.64 0.83 3.34
N HIS A 127 10.30 2.03 2.85
CA HIS A 127 9.56 3.00 3.64
C HIS A 127 8.17 2.48 4.05
N LEU A 128 7.52 1.68 3.19
CA LEU A 128 6.22 1.10 3.52
C LEU A 128 6.36 -0.03 4.52
N TRP A 129 7.44 -0.82 4.49
CA TRP A 129 7.72 -1.83 5.50
C TRP A 129 7.98 -1.19 6.88
N GLU A 130 8.83 -0.16 6.93
CA GLU A 130 9.20 0.55 8.17
C GLU A 130 8.02 1.28 8.79
N SER A 131 7.20 1.95 7.98
CA SER A 131 5.98 2.63 8.45
C SER A 131 4.78 1.69 8.64
N LYS A 132 4.99 0.37 8.58
CA LYS A 132 3.94 -0.64 8.78
C LYS A 132 2.75 -0.52 7.80
N GLN A 133 3.02 -0.07 6.58
CA GLN A 133 2.05 -0.05 5.47
C GLN A 133 2.13 -1.30 4.58
N LEU A 134 3.18 -2.11 4.77
CA LEU A 134 3.27 -3.48 4.30
C LEU A 134 3.48 -4.44 5.49
N GLY A 135 3.00 -5.67 5.36
CA GLY A 135 3.03 -6.70 6.40
C GLY A 135 1.69 -7.39 6.60
N ALA A 136 1.55 -8.06 7.74
CA ALA A 136 0.38 -8.87 8.08
C ALA A 136 -0.15 -8.59 9.49
N HIS A 137 0.08 -7.40 10.04
CA HIS A 137 -0.33 -7.06 11.41
C HIS A 137 -1.79 -6.54 11.50
N SER A 138 -2.43 -6.27 10.37
CA SER A 138 -3.87 -6.03 10.28
C SER A 138 -4.42 -6.53 8.95
N PRO A 139 -5.75 -6.78 8.84
CA PRO A 139 -6.36 -7.24 7.60
C PRO A 139 -6.14 -6.27 6.42
N HIS A 140 -6.27 -4.96 6.66
CA HIS A 140 -6.11 -3.94 5.62
C HIS A 140 -4.66 -3.80 5.15
N VAL A 141 -3.69 -3.94 6.07
CA VAL A 141 -2.27 -3.92 5.69
C VAL A 141 -1.90 -5.18 4.90
N LEU A 142 -2.43 -6.35 5.27
CA LEU A 142 -2.22 -7.57 4.49
C LEU A 142 -2.77 -7.44 3.06
N LEU A 143 -3.98 -6.89 2.88
CA LEU A 143 -4.52 -6.62 1.54
C LEU A 143 -3.66 -5.61 0.77
N SER A 144 -3.14 -4.57 1.43
CA SER A 144 -2.22 -3.59 0.84
C SER A 144 -0.93 -4.27 0.37
N THR A 145 -0.44 -5.24 1.14
CA THR A 145 0.77 -6.00 0.83
C THR A 145 0.59 -6.92 -0.36
N LEU A 146 -0.52 -7.65 -0.42
CA LEU A 146 -0.87 -8.48 -1.57
C LEU A 146 -1.10 -7.63 -2.82
N MET A 147 -1.75 -6.47 -2.69
CA MET A 147 -1.89 -5.54 -3.81
C MET A 147 -0.53 -5.09 -4.32
N PHE A 148 0.37 -4.67 -3.42
CA PHE A 148 1.73 -4.28 -3.77
C PHE A 148 2.46 -5.39 -4.57
N PHE A 149 2.46 -6.63 -4.08
CA PHE A 149 3.09 -7.75 -4.79
C PHE A 149 2.41 -8.08 -6.12
N ASN A 150 1.07 -8.06 -6.17
CA ASN A 150 0.33 -8.34 -7.39
C ASN A 150 0.58 -7.26 -8.45
N THR A 151 0.65 -5.98 -8.06
CA THR A 151 1.05 -4.90 -8.96
C THR A 151 2.49 -5.09 -9.45
N LYS A 152 3.41 -5.37 -8.53
CA LYS A 152 4.86 -5.50 -8.84
C LYS A 152 5.18 -6.70 -9.73
N HIS A 153 4.68 -7.88 -9.37
CA HIS A 153 5.13 -9.15 -9.94
C HIS A 153 4.14 -9.75 -10.94
N PHE A 154 2.83 -9.50 -10.76
CA PHE A 154 1.81 -9.94 -11.70
C PHE A 154 1.43 -8.86 -12.72
N ASN A 155 2.05 -7.68 -12.63
CA ASN A 155 1.81 -6.55 -13.52
C ASN A 155 0.32 -6.19 -13.59
N LEU A 156 -0.37 -6.16 -12.44
CA LEU A 156 -1.75 -5.64 -12.34
C LEU A 156 -1.68 -4.14 -12.04
N VAL A 157 -2.03 -3.32 -13.02
CA VAL A 157 -1.81 -1.86 -13.01
C VAL A 157 -3.09 -1.05 -13.05
N THR A 158 -4.26 -1.66 -13.28
CA THR A 158 -5.55 -0.97 -13.23
C THR A 158 -6.44 -1.52 -12.12
N VAL A 159 -7.40 -0.71 -11.67
CA VAL A 159 -8.37 -1.15 -10.67
C VAL A 159 -9.18 -2.33 -11.21
N GLU A 160 -9.53 -2.29 -12.50
CA GLU A 160 -10.24 -3.35 -13.22
C GLU A 160 -9.46 -4.67 -13.22
N GLU A 161 -8.15 -4.63 -13.48
CA GLU A 161 -7.29 -5.81 -13.41
C GLU A 161 -7.23 -6.41 -12.00
N HIS A 162 -7.15 -5.58 -10.97
CA HIS A 162 -7.23 -6.05 -9.58
C HIS A 162 -8.61 -6.59 -9.20
N MET A 163 -9.70 -6.03 -9.73
CA MET A 163 -11.06 -6.51 -9.50
C MET A 163 -11.35 -7.84 -10.20
N GLN A 164 -10.73 -8.10 -11.34
CA GLN A 164 -10.84 -9.37 -12.07
C GLN A 164 -9.97 -10.49 -11.50
N LEU A 165 -9.07 -10.16 -10.56
CA LEU A 165 -8.25 -11.16 -9.89
C LEU A 165 -9.12 -12.04 -8.99
N SER A 166 -8.84 -13.33 -8.99
CA SER A 166 -9.52 -14.30 -8.14
C SER A 166 -8.58 -15.36 -7.61
N PHE A 167 -9.02 -16.11 -6.59
CA PHE A 167 -8.23 -17.18 -6.00
C PHE A 167 -7.86 -18.27 -7.02
N SER A 168 -8.75 -18.60 -7.95
CA SER A 168 -8.49 -19.63 -8.98
C SER A 168 -7.39 -19.24 -9.98
N HIS A 169 -7.06 -17.95 -10.11
CA HIS A 169 -6.02 -17.49 -11.03
C HIS A 169 -4.61 -17.67 -10.48
N ILE A 170 -4.45 -17.92 -9.16
CA ILE A 170 -3.16 -18.01 -8.49
C ILE A 170 -2.94 -19.43 -7.99
N MET A 171 -1.91 -20.09 -8.51
CA MET A 171 -1.55 -21.45 -8.12
C MET A 171 -0.17 -21.50 -7.48
N LYS A 172 -0.04 -22.30 -6.42
CA LYS A 172 1.26 -22.59 -5.78
C LYS A 172 1.99 -23.67 -6.59
N HIS A 173 3.24 -23.41 -6.92
CA HIS A 173 4.13 -24.34 -7.63
C HIS A 173 5.44 -24.53 -6.88
N TRP A 174 6.15 -25.60 -7.24
CA TRP A 174 7.51 -25.89 -6.79
C TRP A 174 8.42 -25.95 -8.02
N LYS A 175 9.47 -25.11 -8.05
CA LYS A 175 10.54 -25.24 -9.04
C LYS A 175 11.70 -26.05 -8.45
N ARG A 176 12.23 -26.96 -9.25
CA ARG A 176 13.54 -27.58 -8.99
C ARG A 176 14.62 -26.63 -9.47
N ASN A 177 15.69 -26.46 -8.69
CA ASN A 177 16.86 -25.69 -9.11
C ASN A 177 17.48 -26.32 -10.38
N PRO A 178 17.52 -25.62 -11.53
CA PRO A 178 18.10 -26.16 -12.77
C PRO A 178 19.64 -26.30 -12.71
N ASN A 179 20.30 -25.52 -11.85
CA ASN A 179 21.76 -25.37 -11.82
C ASN A 179 22.52 -26.46 -11.04
N GLN A 180 21.87 -27.57 -10.67
CA GLN A 180 22.59 -28.72 -10.10
C GLN A 180 22.10 -30.05 -10.71
N PRO A 181 22.50 -30.36 -11.95
CA PRO A 181 22.39 -31.72 -12.46
C PRO A 181 23.40 -32.59 -11.71
N GLY A 182 22.94 -33.36 -10.72
CA GLY A 182 23.74 -34.44 -10.11
C GLY A 182 24.16 -34.29 -8.64
N GLN A 183 23.77 -33.23 -7.90
CA GLN A 183 23.95 -33.23 -6.45
C GLN A 183 22.85 -34.04 -5.76
N ALA A 184 23.27 -34.88 -4.81
CA ALA A 184 22.40 -35.74 -4.01
C ALA A 184 21.24 -34.94 -3.40
N LYS A 185 20.06 -35.55 -3.42
CA LYS A 185 18.79 -35.04 -2.87
C LYS A 185 19.02 -34.43 -1.48
N ILE A 186 19.13 -33.09 -1.37
CA ILE A 186 18.89 -32.42 -0.09
C ILE A 186 17.36 -32.46 0.10
N PRO A 187 16.82 -33.25 1.04
CA PRO A 187 15.39 -33.28 1.28
C PRO A 187 15.01 -31.93 1.91
N GLY A 188 14.38 -31.03 1.13
CA GLY A 188 13.87 -29.75 1.65
C GLY A 188 14.04 -28.54 0.74
N SER A 189 15.01 -28.52 -0.19
CA SER A 189 15.20 -27.38 -1.11
C SER A 189 14.26 -27.48 -2.31
N ARG A 190 12.99 -27.11 -2.11
CA ARG A 190 12.04 -26.86 -3.21
C ARG A 190 11.71 -25.37 -3.20
N ASN A 191 12.18 -24.63 -4.19
CA ASN A 191 11.80 -23.22 -4.34
C ASN A 191 10.30 -23.15 -4.58
N VAL A 192 9.55 -22.61 -3.62
CA VAL A 192 8.11 -22.39 -3.77
C VAL A 192 7.88 -21.09 -4.52
N LEU A 193 6.85 -21.04 -5.36
CA LEU A 193 6.41 -19.82 -6.01
C LEU A 193 4.89 -19.79 -6.17
N LEU A 194 4.33 -18.59 -6.32
CA LEU A 194 2.98 -18.38 -6.81
C LEU A 194 3.04 -18.08 -8.29
N ARG A 195 2.15 -18.69 -9.06
CA ARG A 195 2.00 -18.45 -10.48
C ARG A 195 0.63 -17.88 -10.77
N PHE A 196 0.61 -16.75 -11.45
CA PHE A 196 -0.61 -16.11 -11.93
C PHE A 196 -0.78 -16.33 -13.43
N TYR A 197 -1.98 -16.74 -13.79
CA TYR A 197 -2.42 -16.91 -15.17
C TYR A 197 -3.47 -15.85 -15.47
N PRO A 198 -3.15 -14.80 -16.24
CA PRO A 198 -4.13 -13.79 -16.60
C PRO A 198 -5.29 -14.41 -17.38
N PRO A 199 -6.53 -13.91 -17.19
CA PRO A 199 -7.66 -14.28 -18.03
C PRO A 199 -7.38 -14.02 -19.51
N GLN A 200 -7.95 -14.84 -20.39
CA GLN A 200 -7.78 -14.72 -21.83
C GLN A 200 -8.19 -13.32 -22.35
N SER A 201 -9.26 -12.76 -21.80
CA SER A 201 -9.72 -11.39 -22.10
C SER A 201 -8.66 -10.32 -21.78
N ALA A 202 -7.85 -10.51 -20.74
CA ALA A 202 -6.76 -9.58 -20.39
C ALA A 202 -5.60 -9.67 -21.39
N LEU A 203 -5.30 -10.86 -21.91
CA LEU A 203 -4.28 -11.06 -22.94
C LEU A 203 -4.71 -10.46 -24.29
N GLU A 204 -6.01 -10.54 -24.62
CA GLU A 204 -6.58 -9.96 -25.83
C GLU A 204 -6.66 -8.42 -25.75
N ALA A 205 -6.99 -7.87 -24.58
CA ALA A 205 -7.05 -6.44 -24.36
C ALA A 205 -5.67 -5.75 -24.40
N ASN A 206 -4.60 -6.47 -24.06
CA ASN A 206 -3.25 -5.92 -24.06
C ASN A 206 -2.20 -6.98 -24.42
N SER A 207 -1.69 -6.92 -25.65
CA SER A 207 -0.69 -7.86 -26.18
C SER A 207 0.67 -7.82 -25.45
N ARG A 208 0.94 -6.80 -24.62
CA ARG A 208 2.14 -6.74 -23.76
C ARG A 208 2.03 -7.63 -22.51
N LYS A 209 0.83 -8.13 -22.18
CA LYS A 209 0.65 -9.03 -21.03
C LYS A 209 1.27 -10.39 -21.31
N LYS A 210 1.99 -10.93 -20.33
CA LYS A 210 2.58 -12.27 -20.38
C LYS A 210 1.52 -13.31 -20.09
N LYS A 211 1.64 -14.49 -20.70
CA LYS A 211 0.74 -15.63 -20.41
C LYS A 211 0.85 -16.14 -18.97
N VAL A 212 2.00 -15.89 -18.32
CA VAL A 212 2.33 -16.37 -16.99
C VAL A 212 3.16 -15.33 -16.27
N TYR A 213 2.82 -15.08 -15.00
CA TYR A 213 3.63 -14.29 -14.07
C TYR A 213 3.95 -15.13 -12.82
N GLU A 214 5.05 -14.81 -12.14
CA GLU A 214 5.52 -15.57 -10.98
C GLU A 214 5.93 -14.62 -9.82
N GLN A 215 5.57 -15.00 -8.59
CA GLN A 215 6.08 -14.43 -7.34
C GLN A 215 6.89 -15.51 -6.64
N GLN A 216 8.18 -15.26 -6.41
CA GLN A 216 9.07 -16.23 -5.78
C GLN A 216 8.97 -16.16 -4.25
N GLU A 217 9.21 -17.29 -3.58
CA GLU A 217 9.43 -17.32 -2.14
C GLU A 217 10.66 -16.49 -1.77
N ASN A 218 10.54 -15.71 -0.69
CA ASN A 218 11.65 -15.03 -0.06
C ASN A 218 12.08 -15.87 1.16
N GLU A 219 13.11 -16.70 0.96
CA GLU A 219 13.64 -17.57 2.01
C GLU A 219 14.40 -16.78 3.09
N GLU A 220 15.00 -15.65 2.73
CA GLU A 220 15.78 -14.81 3.65
C GLU A 220 14.90 -14.09 4.67
N ASN A 221 13.71 -13.65 4.25
CA ASN A 221 12.77 -12.94 5.11
C ASN A 221 11.33 -13.46 4.95
N PRO A 222 10.93 -14.47 5.75
CA PRO A 222 9.58 -15.03 5.70
C PRO A 222 8.47 -14.03 5.98
N LEU A 223 8.72 -12.98 6.78
CA LEU A 223 7.73 -11.94 7.11
C LEU A 223 7.45 -10.99 5.94
N ARG A 224 8.34 -10.94 4.95
CA ARG A 224 8.19 -10.17 3.71
C ARG A 224 8.01 -11.06 2.48
N CYS A 225 7.77 -12.36 2.70
CA CYS A 225 7.67 -13.33 1.62
C CYS A 225 6.27 -13.29 0.96
N PRO A 226 6.16 -13.05 -0.35
CA PRO A 226 4.88 -13.07 -1.07
C PRO A 226 4.11 -14.37 -0.90
N VAL A 227 4.81 -15.52 -0.99
CA VAL A 227 4.22 -16.85 -0.80
C VAL A 227 3.63 -17.01 0.61
N LYS A 228 4.41 -16.75 1.67
CA LYS A 228 3.95 -16.88 3.07
C LYS A 228 2.80 -15.92 3.40
N LEU A 229 2.86 -14.69 2.90
CA LEU A 229 1.83 -13.69 3.13
C LEU A 229 0.53 -14.05 2.41
N TYR A 230 0.60 -14.62 1.20
CA TYR A 230 -0.56 -15.18 0.52
C TYR A 230 -1.13 -16.41 1.26
N GLU A 231 -0.30 -17.32 1.73
CA GLU A 231 -0.74 -18.46 2.54
C GLU A 231 -1.45 -18.01 3.81
N PHE A 232 -0.89 -17.00 4.49
CA PHE A 232 -1.51 -16.40 5.67
C PHE A 232 -2.85 -15.75 5.33
N TYR A 233 -2.95 -15.03 4.21
CA TYR A 233 -4.20 -14.47 3.72
C TYR A 233 -5.27 -15.55 3.52
N ILE A 234 -4.95 -16.63 2.80
CA ILE A 234 -5.86 -17.75 2.58
C ILE A 234 -6.30 -18.37 3.92
N SER A 235 -5.39 -18.52 4.88
CA SER A 235 -5.70 -19.07 6.20
C SER A 235 -6.74 -18.25 6.97
N LYS A 236 -6.77 -16.92 6.74
CA LYS A 236 -7.71 -15.98 7.37
C LYS A 236 -8.98 -15.73 6.57
N CYS A 237 -9.10 -16.28 5.37
CA CYS A 237 -10.30 -16.22 4.54
C CYS A 237 -11.30 -17.34 4.91
N PRO A 238 -12.63 -17.10 4.82
CA PRO A 238 -13.63 -18.16 4.93
C PRO A 238 -13.39 -19.26 3.90
N GLU A 239 -13.61 -20.52 4.27
CA GLU A 239 -13.32 -21.64 3.37
C GLU A 239 -14.11 -21.58 2.05
N SER A 240 -15.35 -21.07 2.10
CA SER A 240 -16.24 -20.95 0.94
C SER A 240 -15.73 -20.04 -0.18
N VAL A 241 -14.79 -19.12 0.11
CA VAL A 241 -14.26 -18.20 -0.92
C VAL A 241 -13.03 -18.75 -1.64
N ARG A 242 -12.34 -19.76 -1.08
CA ARG A 242 -11.08 -20.27 -1.64
C ARG A 242 -11.25 -20.93 -3.01
N THR A 243 -12.45 -21.39 -3.33
CA THR A 243 -12.83 -22.00 -4.60
C THR A 243 -13.52 -21.02 -5.56
N ARG A 244 -13.76 -19.77 -5.13
CA ARG A 244 -14.40 -18.77 -5.97
C ARG A 244 -13.45 -18.27 -7.06
N ASN A 245 -14.02 -18.03 -8.23
CA ASN A 245 -13.32 -17.60 -9.43
C ASN A 245 -13.53 -16.11 -9.77
N ASP A 246 -14.22 -15.36 -8.91
CA ASP A 246 -14.67 -13.99 -9.15
C ASP A 246 -14.18 -12.97 -8.10
N VAL A 247 -13.44 -13.40 -7.08
CA VAL A 247 -12.98 -12.51 -6.01
C VAL A 247 -11.59 -12.90 -5.50
N PHE A 248 -10.76 -11.90 -5.21
CA PHE A 248 -9.48 -12.06 -4.53
C PHE A 248 -9.37 -11.17 -3.30
N TYR A 249 -9.71 -9.88 -3.39
CA TYR A 249 -9.63 -8.94 -2.26
C TYR A 249 -10.94 -8.94 -1.48
N LEU A 250 -10.94 -9.49 -0.27
CA LEU A 250 -12.13 -9.60 0.57
C LEU A 250 -12.23 -8.42 1.55
N GLN A 251 -13.46 -8.03 1.87
CA GLN A 251 -13.74 -6.99 2.86
C GLN A 251 -13.36 -7.47 4.27
N PRO A 252 -12.48 -6.76 4.99
CA PRO A 252 -12.16 -7.06 6.39
C PRO A 252 -13.37 -7.00 7.31
N GLU A 253 -13.42 -7.93 8.28
CA GLU A 253 -14.42 -7.96 9.34
C GLU A 253 -14.14 -6.89 10.39
N ARG A 254 -15.16 -6.10 10.76
CA ARG A 254 -14.99 -4.97 11.67
C ARG A 254 -14.61 -5.39 13.09
N SER A 255 -15.04 -6.57 13.52
CA SER A 255 -14.82 -7.10 14.86
C SER A 255 -13.62 -8.05 14.95
N CYS A 256 -12.86 -8.26 13.86
CA CYS A 256 -11.72 -9.14 13.93
C CYS A 256 -10.58 -8.49 14.73
N VAL A 257 -9.93 -9.31 15.53
CA VAL A 257 -8.70 -9.00 16.27
C VAL A 257 -7.56 -9.87 15.73
N PRO A 258 -6.28 -9.55 16.01
CA PRO A 258 -5.14 -10.28 15.44
C PRO A 258 -5.22 -11.81 15.57
N ASP A 259 -5.67 -12.32 16.71
CA ASP A 259 -5.77 -13.76 16.98
C ASP A 259 -7.01 -14.43 16.37
N SER A 260 -7.90 -13.68 15.73
CA SER A 260 -9.12 -14.23 15.13
C SER A 260 -8.77 -15.25 14.04
N PRO A 261 -9.45 -16.42 14.00
CA PRO A 261 -9.19 -17.44 12.97
C PRO A 261 -9.57 -16.95 11.57
N VAL A 262 -10.56 -16.06 11.48
CA VAL A 262 -11.03 -15.45 10.24
C VAL A 262 -10.94 -13.93 10.37
N TRP A 263 -10.39 -13.26 9.35
CA TRP A 263 -10.25 -11.80 9.30
C TRP A 263 -11.15 -11.13 8.26
N TYR A 264 -11.64 -11.91 7.29
CA TYR A 264 -12.33 -11.40 6.12
C TYR A 264 -13.71 -12.00 5.98
N SER A 265 -14.63 -11.19 5.45
CA SER A 265 -15.97 -11.63 5.06
C SER A 265 -15.93 -12.37 3.71
N THR A 266 -17.10 -12.80 3.23
CA THR A 266 -17.26 -13.34 1.86
C THR A 266 -17.50 -12.23 0.81
N GLN A 267 -17.59 -10.97 1.22
CA GLN A 267 -17.82 -9.83 0.34
C GLN A 267 -16.53 -9.32 -0.27
N ALA A 268 -16.60 -8.85 -1.52
CA ALA A 268 -15.47 -8.21 -2.17
C ALA A 268 -15.20 -6.82 -1.58
N LEU A 269 -13.93 -6.42 -1.53
CA LEU A 269 -13.53 -5.05 -1.21
C LEU A 269 -14.06 -4.09 -2.29
N SER A 270 -14.50 -2.90 -1.88
CA SER A 270 -15.08 -1.94 -2.82
C SER A 270 -14.08 -1.43 -3.86
N ARG A 271 -14.59 -1.08 -5.06
CA ARG A 271 -13.78 -0.47 -6.13
C ARG A 271 -13.05 0.79 -5.65
N GLN A 272 -13.70 1.62 -4.83
CA GLN A 272 -13.11 2.84 -4.30
C GLN A 272 -11.94 2.54 -3.35
N ALA A 273 -12.07 1.54 -2.48
CA ALA A 273 -10.98 1.15 -1.58
C ALA A 273 -9.78 0.60 -2.37
N LEU A 274 -10.02 -0.26 -3.37
CA LEU A 274 -8.97 -0.76 -4.27
C LEU A 274 -8.27 0.39 -5.01
N ALA A 275 -9.03 1.37 -5.52
CA ALA A 275 -8.47 2.54 -6.21
C ALA A 275 -7.53 3.33 -5.29
N LYS A 276 -7.98 3.66 -4.06
CA LYS A 276 -7.15 4.37 -3.06
C LYS A 276 -5.85 3.64 -2.76
N MET A 277 -5.90 2.31 -2.60
CA MET A 277 -4.72 1.49 -2.34
C MET A 277 -3.78 1.51 -3.55
N LEU A 278 -4.31 1.29 -4.76
CA LEU A 278 -3.51 1.21 -5.98
C LEU A 278 -2.83 2.53 -6.33
N HIS A 279 -3.52 3.67 -6.17
CA HIS A 279 -2.91 4.98 -6.40
C HIS A 279 -1.71 5.23 -5.48
N ARG A 280 -1.75 4.77 -4.22
CA ARG A 280 -0.59 4.83 -3.32
C ARG A 280 0.52 3.88 -3.73
N VAL A 281 0.19 2.64 -4.11
CA VAL A 281 1.17 1.65 -4.59
C VAL A 281 1.91 2.16 -5.82
N LYS A 282 1.23 2.81 -6.78
CA LYS A 282 1.85 3.38 -7.98
C LYS A 282 2.87 4.49 -7.69
N MET A 283 2.81 5.15 -6.54
CA MET A 283 3.81 6.14 -6.14
C MET A 283 5.13 5.50 -5.67
N VAL A 284 5.25 4.18 -5.59
CA VAL A 284 6.44 3.49 -5.07
C VAL A 284 7.46 3.17 -6.17
N LYS A 285 8.73 3.45 -5.94
CA LYS A 285 9.84 3.32 -6.89
C LYS A 285 9.94 1.93 -7.51
N GLU A 286 9.89 0.90 -6.69
CA GLU A 286 10.03 -0.50 -7.11
C GLU A 286 8.87 -0.94 -8.00
N ILE A 287 7.68 -0.34 -7.83
CA ILE A 287 6.56 -0.54 -8.75
C ILE A 287 6.89 0.08 -10.10
N ASN A 288 7.30 1.35 -10.12
CA ASN A 288 7.65 2.04 -11.37
C ASN A 288 8.77 1.30 -12.14
N ILE A 289 9.81 0.83 -11.45
CA ILE A 289 10.88 0.02 -12.04
C ILE A 289 10.34 -1.29 -12.61
N ALA A 290 9.50 -2.01 -11.86
CA ALA A 290 8.91 -3.26 -12.32
C ALA A 290 8.06 -3.05 -13.58
N LEU A 291 7.27 -1.97 -13.65
CA LEU A 291 6.41 -1.67 -14.80
C LEU A 291 7.17 -1.20 -16.04
N LEU A 292 8.32 -0.53 -15.87
CA LEU A 292 9.19 -0.14 -17.00
C LEU A 292 9.99 -1.33 -17.57
N THR A 293 10.22 -2.37 -16.77
CA THR A 293 11.00 -3.55 -17.14
C THR A 293 10.14 -4.75 -17.54
N SER A 294 8.82 -4.66 -17.37
CA SER A 294 7.87 -5.78 -17.56
C SER A 294 7.55 -6.10 -19.00
#